data_AF-A0A962SF68-F1
#
_entry.id   AF-A0A962SF68-F1
#
_cell.length_a   1.000
_cell.length_b   1.000
_cell.length_c   1.000
_cell.angle_alpha   90.00
_cell.angle_beta   90.00
_cell.angle_gamma   90.00
#
_symmetry.space_group_name_H-M   'P 1'
#
loop_
_entity.id
_entity.type
_entity.pdbx_description
1 polymer ?
#
loop_
_entity_poly.entity_id
_entity_poly.type
_entity_poly.pdbx_seq_one_letter_code
_entity_poly.pdbx_strand_id
1 'polypeptide(L)'
;TAMRCALVSMDSTMRSNATVGPPIELLYMARDKLDKPALYHSFEENDDYLVKLRKSWDENIVQAFNALPSLSQVFSDADHG
;
A
#
# COMPACT_ATOMS: atom_id res chain seq x y z
N THR A 1 9.31 4.06 6.64
CA THR A 1 8.47 2.87 6.37
C THR A 1 7.01 3.09 6.74
N ALA A 2 6.67 3.45 7.98
CA ALA A 2 5.28 3.62 8.43
C ALA A 2 4.38 4.49 7.52
N MET A 3 4.87 5.68 7.09
CA MET A 3 4.11 6.54 6.17
C MET A 3 3.80 5.86 4.83
N ARG A 4 4.75 5.12 4.25
CA ARG A 4 4.51 4.38 3.00
C ARG A 4 3.46 3.30 3.19
N CYS A 5 3.50 2.58 4.31
CA CYS A 5 2.49 1.57 4.64
C CYS A 5 1.09 2.20 4.78
N ALA A 6 0.99 3.35 5.46
CA ALA A 6 -0.28 4.07 5.60
C ALA A 6 -0.84 4.51 4.24
N LEU A 7 0.02 5.03 3.35
CA LEU A 7 -0.39 5.44 2.00
C LEU A 7 -0.84 4.25 1.15
N VAL A 8 -0.12 3.11 1.19
CA VAL A 8 -0.53 1.87 0.52
C VAL A 8 -1.86 1.33 1.04
N SER A 9 -2.07 1.42 2.36
CA SER A 9 -3.33 1.03 2.99
C SER A 9 -4.49 1.92 2.51
N MET A 10 -4.33 3.24 2.56
CA MET A 10 -5.34 4.19 2.09
C MET A 10 -5.64 4.01 0.60
N ASP A 11 -4.61 3.80 -0.23
CA ASP A 11 -4.79 3.53 -1.66
C ASP A 11 -5.66 2.28 -1.90
N SER A 12 -5.38 1.21 -1.18
CA SER A 12 -6.18 -0.02 -1.26
C SER A 12 -7.63 0.21 -0.80
N THR A 13 -7.84 1.02 0.24
CA THR A 13 -9.18 1.39 0.70
C THR A 13 -9.93 2.19 -0.37
N MET A 14 -9.33 3.23 -0.95
CA MET A 14 -9.96 4.05 -2.01
C MET A 14 -10.40 3.22 -3.22
N ARG A 15 -9.61 2.21 -3.63
CA ARG A 15 -9.99 1.34 -4.76
C ARG A 15 -11.16 0.40 -4.44
N SER A 16 -11.33 0.03 -3.18
CA SER A 16 -12.36 -0.94 -2.73
C SER A 16 -13.63 -0.29 -2.22
N ASN A 17 -13.58 1.00 -1.86
CA ASN A 17 -14.68 1.75 -1.30
C ASN A 17 -14.71 3.19 -1.84
N ALA A 18 -15.69 3.49 -2.69
CA ALA A 18 -15.86 4.80 -3.33
C ALA A 18 -16.18 5.95 -2.36
N THR A 19 -16.52 5.68 -1.09
CA THR A 19 -16.71 6.74 -0.08
C THR A 19 -15.39 7.23 0.50
N VAL A 20 -14.27 6.59 0.17
CA VAL A 20 -12.92 6.97 0.61
C VAL A 20 -12.17 7.51 -0.60
N GLY A 21 -11.62 8.71 -0.49
CA GLY A 21 -11.02 9.40 -1.62
C GLY A 21 -10.10 10.55 -1.20
N PRO A 22 -9.45 11.20 -2.17
CA PRO A 22 -8.55 12.32 -1.94
C PRO A 22 -9.29 13.58 -1.42
N PRO A 23 -8.55 14.52 -0.79
CA PRO A 23 -7.11 14.46 -0.52
C PRO A 23 -6.76 13.50 0.64
N ILE A 24 -5.56 12.92 0.61
CA ILE A 24 -4.98 12.22 1.77
C ILE A 24 -4.06 13.18 2.50
N GLU A 25 -4.42 13.54 3.73
CA GLU A 25 -3.60 14.39 4.58
C GLU A 25 -2.66 13.56 5.46
N LEU A 26 -1.37 13.86 5.43
CA LEU A 26 -0.35 13.18 6.22
C LEU A 26 0.41 14.16 7.10
N LEU A 27 0.47 13.83 8.40
CA LEU A 27 1.27 14.56 9.38
C LEU A 27 2.33 13.63 9.99
N TYR A 28 3.59 14.02 9.91
CA TYR A 28 4.69 13.37 10.60
C TYR A 28 5.17 14.20 11.77
N MET A 29 5.21 13.55 12.94
CA MET A 29 5.74 14.11 14.17
C MET A 29 6.84 13.20 14.71
N ALA A 30 7.99 13.80 15.02
CA ALA A 30 9.09 13.07 15.63
C ALA A 30 8.80 12.82 17.11
N ARG A 31 9.13 11.62 17.59
CA ARG A 31 8.98 11.24 19.01
C ARG A 31 9.70 12.25 19.90
N ASP A 32 9.05 12.69 20.97
CA ASP A 32 9.57 13.62 21.98
C ASP A 32 10.09 14.95 21.40
N LYS A 33 9.55 15.36 20.24
CA LYS A 33 9.87 16.64 19.57
C LYS A 33 8.61 17.45 19.31
N LEU A 34 7.79 17.64 20.35
CA LEU A 34 6.55 18.44 20.27
C LEU A 34 6.82 19.91 19.93
N ASP A 35 8.02 20.40 20.22
CA ASP A 35 8.42 21.79 19.98
C ASP A 35 8.93 22.02 18.55
N LYS A 36 9.04 20.95 17.73
CA LYS A 36 9.50 21.04 16.33
C LYS A 36 8.31 21.09 15.38
N PRO A 37 8.43 21.78 14.24
CA PRO A 37 7.39 21.80 13.23
C PRO A 37 7.16 20.37 12.71
N ALA A 38 5.89 19.95 12.69
CA ALA A 38 5.49 18.72 12.04
C ALA A 38 5.68 18.84 10.53
N LEU A 39 6.02 17.73 9.88
CA LEU A 39 6.01 17.69 8.41
C LEU A 39 4.60 17.32 7.96
N TYR A 40 3.97 18.21 7.22
CA TYR A 40 2.63 18.03 6.69
C TYR A 40 2.68 17.98 5.16
N HIS A 41 1.85 17.11 4.58
CA HIS A 41 1.60 17.10 3.14
C HIS A 41 0.15 16.66 2.87
N SER A 42 -0.51 17.35 1.95
CA SER A 42 -1.80 16.94 1.38
C SER A 42 -1.54 16.31 0.03
N PHE A 43 -1.84 15.02 -0.11
CA PHE A 43 -1.73 14.32 -1.38
C PHE A 43 -3.06 14.39 -2.13
N GLU A 44 -3.07 15.16 -3.20
CA GLU A 44 -4.19 15.22 -4.15
C GLU A 44 -4.28 13.93 -4.99
N GLU A 45 -5.40 13.75 -5.71
CA GLU A 45 -5.66 12.56 -6.53
C GLU A 45 -4.51 12.22 -7.49
N ASN A 46 -3.93 13.25 -8.11
CA ASN A 46 -2.88 13.16 -9.13
C ASN A 46 -1.49 13.53 -8.58
N ASP A 47 -1.28 13.47 -7.26
CA ASP A 47 0.05 13.73 -6.69
C ASP A 47 1.10 12.77 -7.28
N ASP A 48 2.19 13.34 -7.79
CA ASP A 48 3.26 12.60 -8.49
C ASP A 48 3.85 11.47 -7.66
N TYR A 49 3.93 11.64 -6.34
CA TYR A 49 4.41 10.60 -5.44
C TYR A 49 3.38 9.48 -5.28
N LEU A 50 2.10 9.80 -5.11
CA LEU A 50 1.04 8.79 -5.02
C LEU A 50 0.92 7.98 -6.32
N VAL A 51 0.98 8.63 -7.48
CA VAL A 51 0.93 7.95 -8.79
C VAL A 51 2.08 6.96 -8.91
N LYS A 52 3.31 7.38 -8.58
CA LYS A 52 4.49 6.49 -8.59
C LYS A 52 4.37 5.36 -7.57
N LEU A 53 3.89 5.66 -6.36
CA LEU A 53 3.70 4.67 -5.30
C LEU A 53 2.71 3.58 -5.74
N ARG A 54 1.54 3.97 -6.25
CA ARG A 54 0.49 3.05 -6.72
C ARG A 54 1.02 2.15 -7.83
N LYS A 55 1.60 2.74 -8.88
CA LYS A 55 2.18 1.98 -10.00
C LYS A 55 3.22 0.97 -9.52
N SER A 56 4.17 1.40 -8.69
CA SER A 56 5.21 0.52 -8.17
C SER A 56 4.63 -0.59 -7.30
N TRP A 57 3.65 -0.28 -6.44
CA TRP A 57 3.03 -1.27 -5.57
C TRP A 57 2.25 -2.33 -6.34
N ASP A 58 1.46 -1.92 -7.34
CA ASP A 58 0.67 -2.84 -8.17
C ASP A 58 1.59 -3.82 -8.93
N GLU A 59 2.67 -3.31 -9.54
CA GLU A 59 3.67 -4.14 -10.24
C GLU A 59 4.32 -5.17 -9.30
N ASN A 60 4.69 -4.75 -8.09
CA ASN A 60 5.36 -5.63 -7.12
C ASN A 60 4.41 -6.67 -6.51
N ILE A 61 3.14 -6.33 -6.25
CA ILE A 61 2.15 -7.30 -5.77
C ILE A 61 1.94 -8.41 -6.80
N VAL A 62 1.78 -8.04 -8.08
CA VAL A 62 1.56 -9.03 -9.15
C VAL A 62 2.77 -9.96 -9.26
N GLN A 63 3.99 -9.43 -9.21
CA GLN A 63 5.20 -10.24 -9.23
C GLN A 63 5.30 -11.17 -8.01
N ALA A 64 5.04 -10.65 -6.81
CA ALA A 64 5.06 -11.44 -5.58
C ALA A 64 4.02 -12.56 -5.59
N PHE A 65 2.81 -12.27 -6.09
CA PHE A 65 1.74 -13.25 -6.23
C PHE A 65 2.12 -14.37 -7.22
N ASN A 66 2.69 -14.02 -8.37
CA ASN A 66 3.13 -15.00 -9.38
C ASN A 66 4.31 -15.86 -8.90
N ALA A 67 5.08 -15.38 -7.91
CA ALA A 67 6.17 -16.12 -7.31
C ALA A 67 5.72 -17.09 -6.20
N LEU A 68 4.43 -17.10 -5.84
CA LEU A 68 3.90 -18.03 -4.85
C LEU A 68 4.01 -19.49 -5.35
N PRO A 69 4.20 -20.46 -4.43
CA PRO A 69 4.22 -21.87 -4.81
C PRO A 69 2.91 -22.30 -5.49
N SER A 70 3.03 -23.18 -6.49
CA SER A 70 1.88 -23.73 -7.20
C SER A 70 0.99 -24.56 -6.27
N LEU A 71 -0.32 -24.37 -6.35
CA LEU A 71 -1.31 -25.21 -5.67
C LEU A 71 -1.25 -26.68 -6.10
N SER A 72 -0.63 -26.99 -7.24
CA SER A 72 -0.39 -28.38 -7.65
C SER A 72 0.37 -29.17 -6.57
N GLN A 73 1.24 -28.52 -5.79
CA GLN A 73 1.95 -29.14 -4.67
C GLN A 73 1.00 -29.68 -3.58
N VAL A 74 -0.19 -29.11 -3.43
CA VAL A 74 -1.20 -29.57 -2.48
C VAL A 74 -2.05 -30.71 -3.05
N PHE A 75 -2.33 -30.65 -4.35
CA PHE A 75 -3.23 -31.60 -5.01
C PHE A 75 -2.53 -32.85 -5.58
N SER A 76 -1.19 -32.84 -5.74
CA SER A 76 -0.42 -34.01 -6.18
C SER A 76 -0.30 -35.12 -5.14
N ASP A 77 -0.51 -34.82 -3.86
CA ASP A 77 -0.52 -35.81 -2.77
C ASP A 77 -1.88 -36.53 -2.61
N ALA A 78 -2.91 -36.09 -3.33
CA ALA A 78 -4.27 -36.63 -3.22
C ALA A 78 -4.59 -37.77 -4.21
N ASP A 79 -3.69 -38.09 -5.14
CA ASP A 79 -3.94 -39.03 -6.27
C ASP A 79 -3.26 -40.41 -6.10
N HIS A 80 -2.82 -40.76 -4.89
CA HIS A 80 -2.19 -42.06 -4.56
C HIS A 80 -3.01 -42.92 -3.58
N GLY A 81 -4.34 -42.80 -3.59
CA GLY A 81 -5.26 -43.61 -2.78
C GLY A 81 -6.24 -44.40 -3.63
#